data_AF-A0A978TGZ0-F1
#
_entry.id   AF-A0A978TGZ0-F1
#
_cell.length_a   1.000
_cell.length_b   1.000
_cell.length_c   1.000
_cell.angle_alpha   90.00
_cell.angle_beta   90.00
_cell.angle_gamma   90.00
#
_symmetry.space_group_name_H-M   'P 1'
#
loop_
_entity.id
_entity.type
_entity.pdbx_description
1 polymer ?
#
loop_
_entity_poly.entity_id
_entity_poly.type
_entity_poly.pdbx_seq_one_letter_code
_entity_poly.pdbx_strand_id
1 'polypeptide(L)' 'MEVLERAASGGWVMTSEEVQHLIGIKPSCPKGHESFQRGCWVFEKAGKLGSQSAWRVTKHSPSDLD' A
#
# COMPACT_ATOMS: atom_id res chain seq x y z
N MET A 1 9.52 -8.08 -6.83
CA MET A 1 8.42 -7.11 -6.64
C MET A 1 7.09 -7.60 -7.22
N GLU A 2 6.96 -8.84 -7.71
CA GLU A 2 5.72 -9.37 -8.29
C GLU A 2 4.51 -9.28 -7.35
N VAL A 3 4.69 -9.43 -6.04
CA VAL A 3 3.57 -9.37 -5.08
C VAL A 3 2.88 -8.01 -5.09
N LEU A 4 3.65 -6.91 -5.12
CA LEU A 4 3.09 -5.56 -5.19
C LEU A 4 2.38 -5.30 -6.53
N GLU A 5 2.94 -5.81 -7.63
CA GLU A 5 2.31 -5.70 -8.96
C GLU A 5 1.02 -6.49 -9.05
N ARG A 6 0.99 -7.71 -8.51
CA ARG A 6 -0.22 -8.52 -8.43
C ARG A 6 -1.25 -7.91 -7.49
N ALA A 7 -0.81 -7.33 -6.37
CA ALA A 7 -1.72 -6.64 -5.45
C ALA A 7 -2.34 -5.39 -6.10
N ALA A 8 -1.53 -4.59 -6.79
CA ALA A 8 -2.01 -3.42 -7.52
C ALA A 8 -2.94 -3.80 -8.68
N SER A 9 -2.59 -4.82 -9.47
CA SER A 9 -3.41 -5.28 -10.58
C SER A 9 -4.69 -6.01 -10.14
N GLY A 10 -4.63 -6.73 -9.01
CA GLY A 10 -5.73 -7.53 -8.48
C GLY A 10 -6.59 -6.81 -7.45
N GLY A 11 -6.25 -5.57 -7.09
CA GLY A 11 -6.92 -4.84 -6.01
C GLY A 11 -6.79 -5.51 -4.64
N TRP A 12 -5.70 -6.24 -4.41
CA TRP A 12 -5.52 -6.97 -3.15
C TRP A 12 -5.18 -6.04 -2.01
N VAL A 13 -5.64 -6.45 -0.83
CA VAL A 13 -5.40 -5.74 0.42
C VAL A 13 -4.36 -6.51 1.22
N MET A 14 -3.32 -5.80 1.62
CA MET A 14 -2.19 -6.33 2.38
C MET A 14 -2.23 -5.86 3.82
N THR A 15 -1.64 -6.60 4.74
CA THR A 15 -1.53 -6.15 6.13
C THR A 15 -0.29 -5.29 6.35
N SER A 16 -0.24 -4.58 7.47
CA SER A 16 0.95 -3.81 7.85
C SER A 16 2.24 -4.64 7.90
N GLU A 17 2.15 -5.91 8.30
CA GLU A 17 3.29 -6.83 8.33
C GLU A 17 3.74 -7.25 6.92
N GLU A 18 2.79 -7.59 6.05
CA GLU A 18 3.09 -7.95 4.66
C GLU A 18 3.76 -6.80 3.92
N VAL A 19 3.21 -5.59 4.05
CA VAL A 19 3.83 -4.39 3.47
C VAL A 19 5.24 -4.19 4.05
N GLN A 20 5.42 -4.33 5.37
CA GLN A 20 6.74 -4.24 5.99
C GLN A 20 7.73 -5.26 5.42
N HIS A 21 7.32 -6.50 5.21
CA HIS A 21 8.18 -7.53 4.61
C HIS A 21 8.53 -7.21 3.15
N LEU A 22 7.63 -6.60 2.40
CA LEU A 22 7.83 -6.26 0.98
C LEU A 22 8.70 -5.02 0.77
N ILE A 23 8.49 -3.96 1.55
CA ILE A 23 9.20 -2.68 1.38
C ILE A 23 10.26 -2.42 2.46
N GLY A 24 10.40 -3.31 3.44
CA GLY A 24 11.32 -3.19 4.58
C GLY A 24 10.88 -2.17 5.64
N ILE A 25 9.77 -1.45 5.42
CA ILE A 25 9.28 -0.37 6.29
C ILE A 25 7.83 -0.64 6.65
N LYS A 26 7.52 -0.50 7.94
CA LYS A 26 6.15 -0.59 8.44
C LYS A 26 5.35 0.62 7.98
N PRO A 27 4.28 0.45 7.17
CA PRO A 27 3.46 1.57 6.74
C PRO A 27 2.78 2.19 7.96
N SER A 28 2.87 3.52 8.06
CA SER A 28 2.27 4.31 9.13
C SER A 28 1.64 5.54 8.54
N CYS A 29 0.39 5.81 8.92
CA CYS A 29 -0.28 7.06 8.57
C CYS A 29 -0.34 7.98 9.79
N PRO A 30 0.10 9.25 9.66
CA PRO A 30 -0.18 10.25 10.67
C PRO A 30 -1.69 10.50 10.79
N LYS A 31 -2.11 11.08 11.92
CA LYS A 31 -3.51 11.36 12.21
C LYS A 31 -4.10 12.28 11.12
N GLY A 32 -5.17 11.84 10.45
CA GLY A 32 -5.78 12.56 9.34
C GLY A 32 -5.27 12.18 7.95
N HIS A 33 -4.30 11.26 7.85
CA HIS A 33 -3.87 10.68 6.59
C HIS A 33 -4.31 9.22 6.49
N GLU A 34 -4.65 8.81 5.27
CA GLU A 34 -5.09 7.44 4.97
C GLU A 34 -4.19 6.76 3.94
N SER A 35 -3.16 7.43 3.43
CA SER A 35 -2.23 6.89 2.45
C SER A 35 -0.77 7.00 2.89
N PHE A 36 0.03 6.01 2.52
CA PHE A 36 1.47 5.95 2.72
C PHE A 36 2.13 5.70 1.37
N GLN A 37 3.08 6.55 0.95
CA GLN A 37 3.74 6.42 -0.34
C GLN A 37 5.21 6.02 -0.19
N ARG A 38 5.68 5.13 -1.07
CA ARG A 38 7.08 4.72 -1.16
C ARG A 38 7.51 4.56 -2.61
N GLY A 39 8.24 5.55 -3.13
CA GLY A 39 8.64 5.57 -4.54
C GLY A 39 7.41 5.61 -5.46
N CYS A 40 7.29 4.65 -6.37
CA CYS A 40 6.15 4.49 -7.28
C CYS A 40 4.97 3.71 -6.68
N TRP A 41 5.04 3.33 -5.40
CA TRP A 41 3.99 2.57 -4.72
C TRP A 41 3.23 3.43 -3.74
N VAL A 42 1.90 3.33 -3.76
CA VAL A 42 1.00 3.98 -2.83
C VAL A 42 0.24 2.90 -2.07
N PHE A 43 0.19 3.05 -0.76
CA PHE A 43 -0.47 2.15 0.18
C PHE A 43 -1.61 2.91 0.84
N GLU A 44 -2.83 2.69 0.40
CA GLU A 44 -4.02 3.33 0.93
C GLU A 44 -4.68 2.44 1.98
N LYS A 45 -5.02 3.00 3.12
CA LYS A 45 -5.64 2.29 4.23
C LYS A 45 -7.08 1.92 3.84
N ALA A 46 -7.29 0.67 3.45
CA ALA A 46 -8.59 0.12 3.08
C ALA A 46 -9.43 -0.32 4.28
N GLY A 47 -8.87 -0.25 5.49
CA GLY A 47 -9.57 -0.59 6.73
C GLY A 47 -8.68 -1.33 7.73
N LYS A 48 -9.23 -2.37 8.35
CA LYS A 48 -8.52 -3.29 9.24
C LYS A 48 -8.72 -4.73 8.79
N LEU A 49 -7.66 -5.52 8.88
CA LEU A 49 -7.65 -6.94 8.62
C LEU A 49 -7.22 -7.64 9.91
N GLY A 50 -8.21 -8.12 10.66
CA GLY A 50 -8.02 -8.58 12.04
C GLY A 50 -7.53 -7.45 12.96
N SER A 51 -6.39 -7.66 13.61
CA SER A 51 -5.75 -6.68 14.50
C SER A 51 -4.89 -5.65 13.76
N GLN A 52 -4.71 -5.80 12.44
CA GLN A 52 -3.79 -4.99 11.64
C GLN A 52 -4.52 -4.02 10.73
N SER A 53 -3.81 -2.99 10.25
CA SER A 53 -4.37 -2.13 9.21
C SER A 53 -4.28 -2.83 7.87
N ALA A 54 -5.34 -2.68 7.09
CA ALA A 54 -5.46 -3.22 5.74
C ALA A 54 -5.04 -2.13 4.76
N TRP A 55 -4.16 -2.45 3.81
CA TRP A 55 -3.54 -1.52 2.87
C TRP A 55 -3.76 -2.00 1.44
N ARG A 56 -4.45 -1.19 0.65
CA ARG A 56 -4.55 -1.38 -0.78
C ARG A 56 -3.32 -0.81 -1.45
N VAL A 57 -2.69 -1.61 -2.30
CA VAL A 57 -1.49 -1.20 -3.03
C VAL A 57 -1.91 -0.67 -4.40
N THR A 58 -1.41 0.50 -4.78
CA THR A 58 -1.57 1.09 -6.11
C THR A 58 -0.20 1.55 -6.61
N LYS A 59 0.00 1.48 -7.93
CA LYS A 59 1.24 1.94 -8.56
C LYS A 59 0.97 3.33 -9.15
N HIS A 60 1.72 4.33 -8.71
CA HIS A 60 1.67 5.65 -9.30
C HIS A 60 2.43 5.58 -10.63
N SER A 61 1.71 5.44 -11.74
CA SER A 61 2.29 5.61 -13.06
C SER A 61 2.53 7.11 -13.30
N PRO A 62 3.70 7.53 -13.78
CA PRO A 62 4.01 8.94 -14.07
C PRO A 62 3.24 9.52 -15.27
N SER A 63 2.18 8.86 -15.75
CA SER A 63 1.48 9.16 -17.00
C SER A 63 0.08 9.77 -16.82
N ASP A 64 -0.24 10.30 -15.64
CA ASP A 64 -1.52 11.00 -15.34
C ASP A 64 -1.37 12.54 -15.34
N LEU A 65 -0.28 13.05 -15.93
CA LEU A 65 -0.08 14.47 -16.23
C LEU A 65 0.01 14.60 -17.76
N ASP A 66 -1.14 14.77 -18.40
CA ASP A 66 -1.27 15.36 -19.75
C ASP A 66 -1.81 16.79 -19.58
#